data_AF-A0A7S2V9K0-F1
#
_entry.id   AF-A0A7S2V9K0-F1
#
_cell.length_a   1.000
_cell.length_b   1.000
_cell.length_c   1.000
_cell.angle_alpha   90.00
_cell.angle_beta   90.00
_cell.angle_gamma   90.00
#
_symmetry.space_group_name_H-M   'P 1'
#
loop_
_entity.id
_entity.type
_entity.pdbx_description
1 polymer ?
#
loop_
_entity_poly.entity_id
_entity_poly.type
_entity_poly.pdbx_seq_one_letter_code
_entity_poly.pdbx_strand_id
1 'polypeptide(L)'
;VKSQVQIFVKDLDIVYSEAKLLQSPVPIAASALQQFISAQSLGLSRKDDSQVVQVYENVTGTSVAASHQQQQEENNSNKKQKLAREGTNVGDLWKMENGEQEEILEVGMEPRHFLVLSNEYVRALRVSFPPNDTTLAHRHAEDSLYFFLVEGGLQVVNHVQGQDPACDCMEFGEVRFGTHKSDKPLVHKITNKTDKQMLCIDAEVLQSPPITNPFPLVADKHELIKTREKCRVYKLVLEPGESVTVTYPFFSFSVIVQGGQIEKELATTGSGSSLKWTEALKIGDVDWKDPIFNMKKTNVGKTSFVEYISEWR
;
A
#
# COMPACT_ATOMS: atom_id res chain seq x y z
N VAL A 1 16.08 22.50 18.27
CA VAL A 1 15.21 23.68 18.12
C VAL A 1 13.86 23.17 17.62
N LYS A 2 12.74 23.48 18.29
CA LYS A 2 11.40 23.10 17.79
C LYS A 2 10.91 24.22 16.88
N SER A 3 10.43 23.87 15.69
CA SER A 3 9.83 24.81 14.75
C SER A 3 8.46 25.26 15.29
N GLN A 4 8.14 26.54 15.21
CA GLN A 4 6.93 27.11 15.83
C GLN A 4 5.88 27.48 14.79
N VAL A 5 4.61 27.38 15.15
CA VAL A 5 3.46 27.82 14.33
C VAL A 5 3.67 29.23 13.74
N GLN A 6 4.21 30.17 14.53
CA GLN A 6 4.47 31.53 14.05
C GLN A 6 5.55 31.65 12.97
N ILE A 7 6.50 30.72 12.92
CA ILE A 7 7.53 30.67 11.87
C ILE A 7 6.87 30.24 10.57
N PHE A 8 6.01 29.22 10.61
CA PHE A 8 5.24 28.76 9.45
C PHE A 8 4.29 29.81 8.90
N VAL A 9 3.58 30.58 9.76
CA VAL A 9 2.76 31.71 9.27
C VAL A 9 3.61 32.73 8.54
N LYS A 10 4.77 33.12 9.09
CA LYS A 10 5.69 34.07 8.44
C LYS A 10 6.16 33.54 7.08
N ASP A 11 6.62 32.30 7.04
CA ASP A 11 7.21 31.72 5.82
C ASP A 11 6.17 31.51 4.72
N LEU A 12 4.96 31.03 5.08
CA LEU A 12 3.86 30.85 4.13
C LEU A 12 3.28 32.19 3.65
N ASP A 13 3.28 33.23 4.48
CA ASP A 13 2.85 34.57 4.07
C ASP A 13 3.82 35.20 3.06
N ILE A 14 5.13 34.94 3.19
CA ILE A 14 6.13 35.32 2.17
C ILE A 14 5.84 34.61 0.85
N VAL A 15 5.60 33.29 0.88
CA VAL A 15 5.27 32.51 -0.32
C VAL A 15 3.99 33.02 -0.98
N TYR A 16 2.94 33.27 -0.19
CA TYR A 16 1.67 33.76 -0.69
C TYR A 16 1.78 35.18 -1.27
N SER A 17 2.55 36.05 -0.63
CA SER A 17 2.83 37.42 -1.10
C SER A 17 3.58 37.42 -2.43
N GLU A 18 4.60 36.58 -2.57
CA GLU A 18 5.37 36.46 -3.83
C GLU A 18 4.51 35.85 -4.95
N ALA A 19 3.73 34.82 -4.64
CA ALA A 19 2.80 34.22 -5.60
C ALA A 19 1.78 35.24 -6.13
N LYS A 20 1.30 36.15 -5.27
CA LYS A 20 0.40 37.24 -5.66
C LYS A 20 1.08 38.25 -6.60
N LEU A 21 2.34 38.61 -6.35
CA LEU A 21 3.12 39.48 -7.23
C LEU A 21 3.30 38.86 -8.63
N LEU A 22 3.56 37.56 -8.67
CA LEU A 22 3.75 36.78 -9.90
C LEU A 22 2.44 36.35 -10.57
N GLN A 23 1.27 36.67 -10.00
CA GLN A 23 -0.04 36.20 -10.45
C GLN A 23 -0.11 34.67 -10.60
N SER A 24 0.59 33.94 -9.73
CA SER A 24 0.72 32.49 -9.77
C SER A 24 -0.26 31.82 -8.78
N PRO A 25 -1.03 30.80 -9.22
CA PRO A 25 -1.94 30.09 -8.32
C PRO A 25 -1.18 29.15 -7.37
N VAL A 26 -1.37 29.32 -6.06
CA VAL A 26 -0.76 28.49 -5.01
C VAL A 26 -1.80 27.91 -4.04
N PRO A 27 -2.78 27.13 -4.53
CA PRO A 27 -3.93 26.71 -3.72
C PRO A 27 -3.53 25.92 -2.46
N ILE A 28 -2.53 25.03 -2.56
CA ILE A 28 -2.06 24.23 -1.43
C ILE A 28 -1.39 25.10 -0.36
N ALA A 29 -0.49 26.01 -0.78
CA ALA A 29 0.19 26.91 0.16
C ALA A 29 -0.78 27.91 0.80
N ALA A 30 -1.77 28.40 0.05
CA ALA A 30 -2.82 29.26 0.57
C ALA A 30 -3.69 28.52 1.59
N SER A 31 -4.10 27.28 1.32
CA SER A 31 -4.82 26.44 2.27
C SER A 31 -3.99 26.17 3.53
N ALA A 32 -2.70 25.85 3.39
CA ALA A 32 -1.80 25.65 4.52
C ALA A 32 -1.65 26.91 5.37
N LEU A 33 -1.47 28.08 4.73
CA LEU A 33 -1.39 29.37 5.42
C LEU A 33 -2.64 29.62 6.27
N GLN A 34 -3.83 29.35 5.73
CA GLN A 34 -5.08 29.50 6.48
C GLN A 34 -5.13 28.58 7.72
N GLN A 35 -4.69 27.33 7.61
CA GLN A 35 -4.62 26.43 8.77
C GLN A 35 -3.68 26.96 9.86
N PHE A 36 -2.50 27.46 9.48
CA PHE A 36 -1.55 28.02 10.45
C PHE A 36 -2.02 29.34 11.06
N ILE A 37 -2.75 30.19 10.32
CA ILE A 37 -3.42 31.37 10.86
C ILE A 37 -4.49 30.95 11.87
N SER A 38 -5.33 29.96 11.55
CA SER A 38 -6.32 29.42 12.50
C SER A 38 -5.65 28.88 13.77
N ALA A 39 -4.51 28.18 13.64
CA ALA A 39 -3.74 27.72 14.79
C ALA A 39 -3.21 28.88 15.66
N GLN A 40 -2.76 29.98 15.05
CA GLN A 40 -2.40 31.19 15.80
C GLN A 40 -3.60 31.80 16.53
N SER A 41 -4.79 31.85 15.90
CA SER A 41 -6.02 32.33 16.54
C SER A 41 -6.44 31.48 17.74
N LEU A 42 -6.06 30.20 17.78
CA LEU A 42 -6.21 29.31 18.94
C LEU A 42 -5.12 29.53 20.02
N GLY A 43 -4.24 30.52 19.88
CA GLY A 43 -3.18 30.83 20.83
C GLY A 43 -1.94 29.92 20.74
N LEU A 44 -1.79 29.17 19.64
CA LEU A 44 -0.72 28.18 19.47
C LEU A 44 0.57 28.76 18.89
N SER A 45 0.69 30.08 18.72
CA SER A 45 1.78 30.74 17.99
C SER A 45 3.20 30.33 18.43
N ARG A 46 3.42 30.12 19.73
CA ARG A 46 4.71 29.72 20.31
C ARG A 46 4.89 28.21 20.46
N LYS A 47 3.87 27.42 20.11
CA LYS A 47 3.91 25.97 20.16
C LYS A 47 4.52 25.41 18.89
N ASP A 48 4.85 24.13 18.95
CA ASP A 48 5.36 23.34 17.83
C ASP A 48 4.39 23.41 16.63
N ASP A 49 4.91 23.48 15.42
CA ASP A 49 4.10 23.56 14.19
C ASP A 49 3.15 22.36 14.00
N SER A 50 3.49 21.19 14.57
CA SER A 50 2.58 20.03 14.65
C SER A 50 1.26 20.31 15.35
N GLN A 51 1.17 21.37 16.17
CA GLN A 51 -0.06 21.73 16.87
C GLN A 51 -1.16 22.27 15.95
N VAL A 52 -0.86 22.48 14.65
CA VAL A 52 -1.89 22.76 13.64
C VAL A 52 -2.98 21.68 13.59
N VAL A 53 -2.68 20.44 14.03
CA VAL A 53 -3.67 19.36 14.18
C VAL A 53 -4.89 19.77 15.03
N GLN A 54 -4.69 20.63 16.03
CA GLN A 54 -5.77 21.09 16.90
C GLN A 54 -6.80 21.97 16.16
N VAL A 55 -6.44 22.56 15.02
CA VAL A 55 -7.41 23.26 14.16
C VAL A 55 -8.46 22.28 13.66
N TYR A 56 -8.03 21.11 13.18
CA TYR A 56 -8.93 20.05 12.74
C TYR A 56 -9.73 19.45 13.89
N GLU A 57 -9.12 19.25 15.06
CA GLU A 57 -9.84 18.78 16.25
C GLU A 57 -10.96 19.75 16.65
N ASN A 58 -10.71 21.06 16.61
CA ASN A 58 -11.72 22.08 16.93
C ASN A 58 -12.84 22.18 15.89
N VAL A 59 -12.51 22.05 14.60
CA VAL A 59 -13.53 22.09 13.52
C VAL A 59 -14.41 20.84 13.53
N THR A 60 -13.81 19.67 13.77
CA THR A 60 -14.51 18.38 13.69
C THR A 60 -15.11 17.92 15.01
N GLY A 61 -14.70 18.52 16.14
CA GLY A 61 -15.04 18.05 17.48
C GLY A 61 -14.43 16.68 17.84
N THR A 62 -13.55 16.14 16.99
CA THR A 62 -12.93 14.82 17.17
C THR A 62 -11.50 15.00 17.63
N SER A 63 -11.16 14.50 18.82
CA SER A 63 -9.78 14.55 19.28
C SER A 63 -8.94 13.41 18.70
N VAL A 64 -7.82 13.77 18.08
CA VAL A 64 -6.77 12.87 17.60
C VAL A 64 -6.08 12.19 18.79
N ALA A 65 -5.83 12.95 19.86
CA ALA A 65 -5.28 12.39 21.10
C ALA A 65 -6.25 11.41 21.77
N ALA A 66 -7.55 11.73 21.85
CA ALA A 66 -8.55 10.83 22.40
C ALA A 66 -8.77 9.59 21.53
N SER A 67 -8.70 9.71 20.19
CA SER A 67 -8.77 8.56 19.28
C SER A 67 -7.55 7.64 19.46
N HIS A 68 -6.36 8.21 19.67
CA HIS A 68 -5.16 7.44 20.00
C HIS A 68 -5.23 6.84 21.41
N GLN A 69 -5.81 7.55 22.38
CA GLN A 69 -6.03 7.05 23.74
C GLN A 69 -7.12 5.99 23.80
N GLN A 70 -8.19 6.07 23.01
CA GLN A 70 -9.19 5.00 22.87
C GLN A 70 -8.58 3.79 22.19
N GLN A 71 -7.76 3.96 21.15
CA GLN A 71 -6.98 2.86 20.58
C GLN A 71 -5.98 2.29 21.60
N GLN A 72 -5.29 3.14 22.39
CA GLN A 72 -4.36 2.69 23.42
C GLN A 72 -5.05 2.10 24.64
N GLU A 73 -6.24 2.55 25.02
CA GLU A 73 -7.05 2.05 26.13
C GLU A 73 -7.81 0.80 25.71
N GLU A 74 -8.30 0.68 24.47
CA GLU A 74 -8.72 -0.60 23.89
C GLU A 74 -7.53 -1.57 23.84
N ASN A 75 -6.35 -1.12 23.41
CA ASN A 75 -5.14 -1.94 23.42
C ASN A 75 -4.67 -2.28 24.85
N ASN A 76 -4.79 -1.38 25.83
CA ASN A 76 -4.33 -1.57 27.22
C ASN A 76 -5.37 -2.28 28.10
N SER A 77 -6.67 -2.09 27.87
CA SER A 77 -7.75 -2.85 28.49
C SER A 77 -7.81 -4.27 27.95
N ASN A 78 -7.52 -4.47 26.65
CA ASN A 78 -7.24 -5.81 26.09
C ASN A 78 -5.96 -6.42 26.67
N LYS A 79 -4.93 -5.62 27.01
CA LYS A 79 -3.69 -6.10 27.65
C LYS A 79 -3.85 -6.49 29.13
N LYS A 80 -4.84 -5.94 29.84
CA LYS A 80 -4.97 -6.11 31.30
C LYS A 80 -5.92 -7.21 31.77
N GLN A 81 -6.60 -7.95 30.90
CA GLN A 81 -7.38 -9.11 31.37
C GLN A 81 -7.71 -10.19 30.33
N LYS A 82 -6.86 -10.39 29.31
CA LYS A 82 -6.81 -11.70 28.62
C LYS A 82 -5.60 -12.42 29.17
N LEU A 83 -5.79 -13.42 30.04
CA LEU A 83 -4.78 -14.46 30.20
C LEU A 83 -4.43 -14.90 28.78
N ALA A 84 -3.17 -14.75 28.40
CA ALA A 84 -2.68 -15.09 27.08
C ALA A 84 -3.01 -16.57 26.84
N ARG A 85 -4.09 -16.80 26.11
CA ARG A 85 -4.66 -18.12 25.89
C ARG A 85 -4.07 -18.68 24.62
N GLU A 86 -3.90 -19.98 24.59
CA GLU A 86 -3.52 -20.66 23.36
C GLU A 86 -4.68 -20.60 22.37
N GLY A 87 -4.38 -20.32 21.09
CA GLY A 87 -5.41 -20.16 20.07
C GLY A 87 -4.83 -19.69 18.73
N THR A 88 -5.72 -19.28 17.83
CA THR A 88 -5.42 -18.86 16.45
C THR A 88 -5.87 -17.42 16.16
N ASN A 89 -6.24 -16.64 17.20
CA ASN A 89 -6.66 -15.25 17.04
C ASN A 89 -5.50 -14.30 17.33
N VAL A 90 -5.60 -13.07 16.84
CA VAL A 90 -4.67 -11.99 17.21
C VAL A 90 -4.66 -11.83 18.74
N GLY A 91 -3.45 -11.79 19.31
CA GLY A 91 -3.20 -11.71 20.76
C GLY A 91 -3.30 -13.05 21.51
N ASP A 92 -3.73 -14.13 20.86
CA ASP A 92 -3.57 -15.47 21.43
C ASP A 92 -2.09 -15.92 21.30
N LEU A 93 -1.66 -16.89 22.11
CA LEU A 93 -0.32 -17.46 22.05
C LEU A 93 -0.27 -18.68 21.13
N TRP A 94 0.73 -18.74 20.27
CA TRP A 94 1.15 -19.97 19.62
C TRP A 94 2.26 -20.62 20.45
N LYS A 95 1.99 -21.82 20.98
CA LYS A 95 2.99 -22.68 21.63
C LYS A 95 3.62 -23.62 20.62
N MET A 96 4.94 -23.58 20.54
CA MET A 96 5.75 -24.46 19.70
C MET A 96 6.06 -25.77 20.44
N GLU A 97 6.38 -26.85 19.72
CA GLU A 97 6.71 -28.15 20.34
C GLU A 97 7.93 -28.09 21.26
N ASN A 98 8.87 -27.19 20.99
CA ASN A 98 10.06 -26.95 21.81
C ASN A 98 9.76 -26.19 23.12
N GLY A 99 8.49 -25.82 23.37
CA GLY A 99 8.04 -25.08 24.54
C GLY A 99 8.13 -23.56 24.42
N GLU A 100 8.66 -23.03 23.31
CA GLU A 100 8.65 -21.59 23.03
C GLU A 100 7.21 -21.11 22.79
N GLN A 101 6.94 -19.86 23.17
CA GLN A 101 5.64 -19.24 23.02
C GLN A 101 5.79 -17.89 22.34
N GLU A 102 4.88 -17.61 21.42
CA GLU A 102 4.89 -16.37 20.65
C GLU A 102 3.47 -15.82 20.53
N GLU A 103 3.31 -14.51 20.67
CA GLU A 103 2.03 -13.84 20.47
C GLU A 103 1.72 -13.77 18.98
N ILE A 104 0.49 -14.12 18.60
CA ILE A 104 0.02 -14.02 17.22
C ILE A 104 -0.34 -12.57 16.93
N LEU A 105 0.40 -11.95 16.02
CA LEU A 105 0.16 -10.59 15.57
C LEU A 105 -0.90 -10.54 14.45
N GLU A 106 -1.53 -9.39 14.28
CA GLU A 106 -2.18 -9.08 13.00
C GLU A 106 -1.08 -8.87 11.95
N VAL A 107 -1.26 -9.38 10.73
CA VAL A 107 -0.27 -9.30 9.64
C VAL A 107 0.35 -7.91 9.45
N GLY A 108 -0.44 -6.85 9.39
CA GLY A 108 0.00 -5.47 9.24
C GLY A 108 0.71 -4.89 10.47
N MET A 109 0.68 -5.57 11.62
CA MET A 109 1.48 -5.24 12.81
C MET A 109 2.79 -6.04 12.88
N GLU A 110 3.01 -7.02 12.00
CA GLU A 110 4.26 -7.77 11.95
C GLU A 110 5.39 -6.87 11.38
N PRO A 111 6.56 -6.74 12.05
CA PRO A 111 7.56 -5.73 11.71
C PRO A 111 8.18 -5.79 10.29
N ARG A 112 8.03 -6.91 9.57
CA ARG A 112 8.54 -7.10 8.21
C ARG A 112 7.44 -6.88 7.16
N HIS A 113 6.20 -6.63 7.58
CA HIS A 113 5.05 -6.28 6.75
C HIS A 113 4.80 -4.78 6.81
N PHE A 114 5.36 -4.05 5.86
CA PHE A 114 5.26 -2.59 5.80
C PHE A 114 3.98 -2.18 5.07
N LEU A 115 3.07 -1.47 5.74
CA LEU A 115 1.92 -0.87 5.07
C LEU A 115 2.37 0.16 4.04
N VAL A 116 2.08 -0.10 2.75
CA VAL A 116 2.48 0.78 1.64
C VAL A 116 1.29 1.47 0.97
N LEU A 117 0.09 0.89 1.06
CA LEU A 117 -1.14 1.48 0.54
C LEU A 117 -2.32 0.98 1.36
N SER A 118 -3.26 1.86 1.70
CA SER A 118 -4.52 1.49 2.34
C SER A 118 -5.64 2.41 1.87
N ASN A 119 -6.75 1.82 1.45
CA ASN A 119 -8.01 2.51 1.21
C ASN A 119 -9.19 1.58 1.61
N GLU A 120 -10.41 1.90 1.18
CA GLU A 120 -11.59 1.10 1.51
C GLU A 120 -11.65 -0.28 0.80
N TYR A 121 -10.90 -0.48 -0.29
CA TYR A 121 -10.95 -1.69 -1.12
C TYR A 121 -9.72 -2.60 -0.95
N VAL A 122 -8.55 -2.02 -0.69
CA VAL A 122 -7.27 -2.73 -0.61
C VAL A 122 -6.42 -2.24 0.55
N ARG A 123 -5.77 -3.20 1.21
CA ARG A 123 -4.63 -2.95 2.10
C ARG A 123 -3.43 -3.69 1.54
N ALA A 124 -2.40 -2.96 1.13
CA ALA A 124 -1.20 -3.54 0.55
C ALA A 124 -0.03 -3.42 1.52
N LEU A 125 0.58 -4.56 1.82
CA LEU A 125 1.73 -4.73 2.68
C LEU A 125 2.92 -5.14 1.80
N ARG A 126 4.02 -4.39 1.90
CA ARG A 126 5.31 -4.82 1.37
C ARG A 126 5.97 -5.70 2.40
N VAL A 127 6.25 -6.95 2.05
CA VAL A 127 6.98 -7.89 2.90
C VAL A 127 8.46 -7.88 2.52
N SER A 128 9.34 -7.53 3.46
CA SER A 128 10.77 -7.42 3.20
C SER A 128 11.63 -7.76 4.41
N PHE A 129 12.52 -8.75 4.24
CA PHE A 129 13.47 -9.19 5.26
C PHE A 129 14.65 -9.96 4.65
N PRO A 130 15.82 -9.97 5.30
CA PRO A 130 17.04 -10.55 4.73
C PRO A 130 17.01 -12.09 4.70
N PRO A 131 17.98 -12.72 4.00
CA PRO A 131 18.25 -14.16 4.10
C PRO A 131 18.33 -14.67 5.54
N ASN A 132 17.80 -15.88 5.76
CA ASN A 132 17.78 -16.60 7.04
C ASN A 132 16.99 -15.94 8.19
N ASP A 133 16.37 -14.79 7.96
CA ASP A 133 15.46 -14.18 8.92
C ASP A 133 14.07 -14.81 8.87
N THR A 134 13.34 -14.73 9.98
CA THR A 134 12.02 -15.34 10.17
C THR A 134 11.02 -14.31 10.68
N THR A 135 9.85 -14.23 10.06
CA THR A 135 8.75 -13.37 10.54
C THR A 135 8.29 -13.80 11.93
N LEU A 136 7.68 -12.87 12.67
CA LEU A 136 6.94 -13.26 13.87
C LEU A 136 5.68 -14.05 13.49
N ALA A 137 5.10 -14.77 14.46
CA ALA A 137 3.80 -15.40 14.32
C ALA A 137 2.75 -14.34 14.00
N HIS A 138 2.07 -14.49 12.86
CA HIS A 138 1.05 -13.53 12.46
C HIS A 138 -0.12 -14.22 11.76
N ARG A 139 -1.24 -13.50 11.71
CA ARG A 139 -2.51 -13.96 11.18
C ARG A 139 -2.95 -13.12 9.99
N HIS A 140 -3.23 -13.78 8.88
CA HIS A 140 -3.98 -13.24 7.75
C HIS A 140 -5.47 -13.53 7.93
N ALA A 141 -6.30 -12.51 7.73
CA ALA A 141 -7.75 -12.57 7.97
C ALA A 141 -8.59 -12.23 6.74
N GLU A 142 -8.00 -11.50 5.79
CA GLU A 142 -8.61 -11.07 4.55
C GLU A 142 -8.06 -11.93 3.40
N ASP A 143 -8.86 -12.18 2.37
CA ASP A 143 -8.34 -12.88 1.19
C ASP A 143 -7.27 -12.00 0.52
N SER A 144 -6.16 -12.58 0.07
CA SER A 144 -5.00 -11.81 -0.41
C SER A 144 -4.49 -12.28 -1.76
N LEU A 145 -4.03 -11.33 -2.58
CA LEU A 145 -3.09 -11.59 -3.67
C LEU A 145 -1.66 -11.42 -3.16
N TYR A 146 -0.82 -12.42 -3.42
CA TYR A 146 0.61 -12.39 -3.12
C TYR A 146 1.40 -12.31 -4.42
N PHE A 147 2.25 -11.29 -4.55
CA PHE A 147 3.12 -11.06 -5.69
C PHE A 147 4.58 -11.26 -5.28
N PHE A 148 5.21 -12.34 -5.75
CA PHE A 148 6.59 -12.68 -5.36
C PHE A 148 7.59 -12.05 -6.33
N LEU A 149 8.46 -11.18 -5.82
CA LEU A 149 9.33 -10.31 -6.61
C LEU A 149 10.82 -10.52 -6.32
N VAL A 150 11.19 -11.71 -5.83
CA VAL A 150 12.59 -12.08 -5.61
C VAL A 150 13.17 -12.65 -6.91
N GLU A 151 14.08 -11.91 -7.53
CA GLU A 151 14.72 -12.34 -8.79
C GLU A 151 15.41 -13.70 -8.61
N GLY A 152 15.18 -14.64 -9.54
CA GLY A 152 15.71 -16.01 -9.43
C GLY A 152 14.91 -16.93 -8.52
N GLY A 153 13.76 -16.47 -8.02
CA GLY A 153 12.84 -17.26 -7.21
C GLY A 153 13.05 -17.09 -5.71
N LEU A 154 12.03 -17.47 -4.96
CA LEU A 154 11.96 -17.41 -3.52
C LEU A 154 11.82 -18.82 -2.95
N GLN A 155 12.69 -19.17 -2.01
CA GLN A 155 12.64 -20.40 -1.22
C GLN A 155 12.40 -20.01 0.23
N VAL A 156 11.39 -20.62 0.84
CA VAL A 156 11.03 -20.37 2.23
C VAL A 156 10.78 -21.66 2.98
N VAL A 157 10.89 -21.59 4.30
CA VAL A 157 10.21 -22.54 5.18
C VAL A 157 8.98 -21.84 5.73
N ASN A 158 7.80 -22.35 5.41
CA ASN A 158 6.53 -21.87 5.92
C ASN A 158 6.08 -22.79 7.05
N HIS A 159 5.97 -22.23 8.25
CA HIS A 159 5.46 -22.93 9.42
C HIS A 159 4.03 -22.44 9.68
N VAL A 160 3.06 -23.28 9.34
CA VAL A 160 1.64 -23.00 9.59
C VAL A 160 1.26 -23.59 10.95
N GLN A 161 0.53 -22.83 11.76
CA GLN A 161 0.14 -23.29 13.09
C GLN A 161 -0.63 -24.62 13.01
N GLY A 162 -0.18 -25.60 13.79
CA GLY A 162 -0.74 -26.95 13.81
C GLY A 162 -0.24 -27.88 12.69
N GLN A 163 0.79 -27.47 11.94
CA GLN A 163 1.48 -28.29 10.94
C GLN A 163 2.99 -28.22 11.15
N ASP A 164 3.70 -29.25 10.70
CA ASP A 164 5.16 -29.21 10.65
C ASP A 164 5.65 -28.12 9.67
N PRO A 165 6.79 -27.46 9.94
CA PRO A 165 7.40 -26.55 8.99
C PRO A 165 7.66 -27.23 7.65
N ALA A 166 7.17 -26.62 6.56
CA ALA A 166 7.30 -27.15 5.22
C ALA A 166 8.09 -26.20 4.32
N CYS A 167 8.91 -26.75 3.43
CA CYS A 167 9.55 -25.97 2.38
C CYS A 167 8.52 -25.55 1.32
N ASP A 168 8.61 -24.32 0.86
CA ASP A 168 7.81 -23.79 -0.24
C ASP A 168 8.69 -22.94 -1.15
N CYS A 169 8.37 -22.95 -2.45
CA CYS A 169 9.15 -22.27 -3.48
C CYS A 169 8.20 -21.48 -4.39
N MET A 170 8.58 -20.25 -4.71
CA MET A 170 7.85 -19.35 -5.60
C MET A 170 8.76 -18.84 -6.69
N GLU A 171 8.24 -18.78 -7.92
CA GLU A 171 8.98 -18.21 -9.05
C GLU A 171 8.95 -16.67 -9.04
N PHE A 172 9.92 -16.04 -9.68
CA PHE A 172 9.90 -14.59 -9.88
C PHE A 172 8.67 -14.17 -10.71
N GLY A 173 7.88 -13.24 -10.20
CA GLY A 173 6.62 -12.81 -10.80
C GLY A 173 5.45 -13.76 -10.56
N GLU A 174 5.62 -14.82 -9.75
CA GLU A 174 4.50 -15.68 -9.40
C GLU A 174 3.44 -14.90 -8.61
N VAL A 175 2.16 -15.15 -8.95
CA VAL A 175 1.01 -14.59 -8.24
C VAL A 175 0.22 -15.71 -7.58
N ARG A 176 0.14 -15.70 -6.25
CA ARG A 176 -0.71 -16.62 -5.47
C ARG A 176 -1.93 -15.89 -4.92
N PHE A 177 -2.96 -16.65 -4.56
CA PHE A 177 -4.18 -16.13 -3.94
C PHE A 177 -4.48 -16.96 -2.70
N GLY A 178 -4.58 -16.31 -1.54
CA GLY A 178 -4.94 -16.92 -0.26
C GLY A 178 -6.41 -16.65 0.08
N THR A 179 -7.16 -17.69 0.44
CA THR A 179 -8.58 -17.62 0.80
C THR A 179 -8.78 -17.50 2.32
N HIS A 180 -8.15 -16.50 2.94
CA HIS A 180 -8.07 -16.42 4.41
C HIS A 180 -9.38 -15.98 5.08
N LYS A 181 -10.22 -15.24 4.36
CA LYS A 181 -11.56 -14.86 4.81
C LYS A 181 -12.61 -15.84 4.30
N SER A 182 -12.46 -16.30 3.08
CA SER A 182 -13.45 -17.15 2.41
C SER A 182 -13.39 -18.62 2.81
N ASP A 183 -12.24 -19.10 3.31
CA ASP A 183 -12.09 -20.46 3.84
C ASP A 183 -11.73 -20.43 5.34
N LYS A 184 -10.48 -20.15 5.66
CA LYS A 184 -10.02 -20.04 7.05
C LYS A 184 -8.81 -19.12 7.17
N PRO A 185 -8.69 -18.38 8.29
CA PRO A 185 -7.53 -17.55 8.56
C PRO A 185 -6.24 -18.35 8.54
N LEU A 186 -5.18 -17.76 7.99
CA LEU A 186 -3.84 -18.34 8.01
C LEU A 186 -3.06 -17.77 9.18
N VAL A 187 -2.62 -18.63 10.10
CA VAL A 187 -1.65 -18.27 11.15
C VAL A 187 -0.34 -18.98 10.83
N HIS A 188 0.72 -18.21 10.61
CA HIS A 188 2.00 -18.78 10.20
C HIS A 188 3.22 -17.91 10.52
N LYS A 189 4.39 -18.49 10.28
CA LYS A 189 5.71 -17.85 10.23
C LYS A 189 6.42 -18.28 8.97
N ILE A 190 7.21 -17.38 8.40
CA ILE A 190 7.98 -17.67 7.19
C ILE A 190 9.46 -17.36 7.46
N THR A 191 10.34 -18.32 7.16
CA THR A 191 11.79 -18.13 7.14
C THR A 191 12.26 -18.02 5.70
N ASN A 192 12.99 -16.95 5.36
CA ASN A 192 13.60 -16.79 4.05
C ASN A 192 14.84 -17.71 3.94
N LYS A 193 14.82 -18.64 2.99
CA LYS A 193 15.94 -19.57 2.73
C LYS A 193 16.72 -19.23 1.45
N THR A 194 16.35 -18.18 0.74
CA THR A 194 17.17 -17.66 -0.35
C THR A 194 18.36 -16.87 0.16
N ASP A 195 19.33 -16.65 -0.71
CA ASP A 195 20.46 -15.76 -0.51
C ASP A 195 20.12 -14.28 -0.85
N LYS A 196 18.87 -13.97 -1.18
CA LYS A 196 18.40 -12.63 -1.54
C LYS A 196 17.41 -12.07 -0.52
N GLN A 197 17.29 -10.74 -0.53
CA GLN A 197 16.25 -10.05 0.23
C GLN A 197 14.86 -10.54 -0.21
N MET A 198 14.02 -10.92 0.75
CA MET A 198 12.60 -11.19 0.49
C MET A 198 11.95 -9.91 -0.05
N LEU A 199 11.16 -10.04 -1.11
CA LEU A 199 10.28 -8.99 -1.61
C LEU A 199 8.98 -9.63 -2.09
N CYS A 200 7.91 -9.36 -1.36
CA CYS A 200 6.56 -9.74 -1.74
C CYS A 200 5.62 -8.57 -1.51
N ILE A 201 4.63 -8.40 -2.39
CA ILE A 201 3.47 -7.55 -2.11
C ILE A 201 2.33 -8.46 -1.69
N ASP A 202 1.83 -8.29 -0.48
CA ASP A 202 0.59 -8.88 0.02
C ASP A 202 -0.51 -7.83 -0.09
N ALA A 203 -1.49 -8.08 -0.96
CA ALA A 203 -2.60 -7.17 -1.21
C ALA A 203 -3.91 -7.82 -0.77
N GLU A 204 -4.38 -7.40 0.40
CA GLU A 204 -5.63 -7.86 1.00
C GLU A 204 -6.84 -7.23 0.30
N VAL A 205 -7.82 -8.07 0.00
CA VAL A 205 -9.07 -7.72 -0.68
C VAL A 205 -10.13 -7.43 0.38
N LEU A 206 -10.31 -6.14 0.70
CA LEU A 206 -11.22 -5.69 1.76
C LEU A 206 -12.67 -5.62 1.26
N GLN A 207 -12.88 -5.06 0.07
CA GLN A 207 -14.19 -4.83 -0.52
C GLN A 207 -14.13 -4.75 -2.05
N SER A 208 -15.23 -5.12 -2.70
CA SER A 208 -15.47 -4.91 -4.14
C SER A 208 -15.65 -3.42 -4.46
N PRO A 209 -14.98 -2.90 -5.50
CA PRO A 209 -15.16 -1.52 -5.96
C PRO A 209 -16.51 -1.34 -6.69
N PRO A 210 -17.00 -0.10 -6.83
CA PRO A 210 -18.33 0.17 -7.41
C PRO A 210 -18.42 -0.16 -8.90
N ILE A 211 -17.29 -0.26 -9.60
CA ILE A 211 -17.22 -0.58 -11.03
C ILE A 211 -16.29 -1.77 -11.22
N THR A 212 -16.87 -2.86 -11.69
CA THR A 212 -16.19 -4.10 -12.06
C THR A 212 -16.59 -4.48 -13.49
N ASN A 213 -15.79 -5.31 -14.17
CA ASN A 213 -16.13 -5.78 -15.50
C ASN A 213 -16.69 -7.21 -15.42
N PRO A 214 -17.75 -7.59 -16.14
CA PRO A 214 -18.14 -9.01 -16.23
C PRO A 214 -17.09 -9.86 -16.94
N PHE A 215 -16.48 -9.34 -18.01
CA PHE A 215 -15.57 -10.09 -18.88
C PHE A 215 -14.10 -9.73 -18.64
N PRO A 216 -13.17 -10.67 -18.85
CA PRO A 216 -11.74 -10.35 -18.79
C PRO A 216 -11.38 -9.24 -19.78
N LEU A 217 -10.42 -8.40 -19.39
CA LEU A 217 -9.87 -7.37 -20.26
C LEU A 217 -9.27 -8.02 -21.51
N VAL A 218 -9.63 -7.48 -22.68
CA VAL A 218 -8.97 -7.76 -23.95
C VAL A 218 -8.29 -6.47 -24.39
N ALA A 219 -6.96 -6.43 -24.26
CA ALA A 219 -6.15 -5.27 -24.61
C ALA A 219 -4.82 -5.72 -25.21
N ASP A 220 -4.29 -4.92 -26.13
CA ASP A 220 -2.99 -5.21 -26.75
C ASP A 220 -1.87 -5.21 -25.69
N LYS A 221 -0.86 -6.07 -25.85
CA LYS A 221 0.26 -6.26 -24.91
C LYS A 221 -0.12 -6.76 -23.50
N HIS A 222 -1.37 -7.19 -23.29
CA HIS A 222 -1.83 -7.73 -22.00
C HIS A 222 -2.04 -9.25 -22.06
N GLU A 223 -1.64 -9.94 -21.00
CA GLU A 223 -1.88 -11.37 -20.79
C GLU A 223 -2.65 -11.57 -19.48
N LEU A 224 -3.76 -12.30 -19.48
CA LEU A 224 -4.46 -12.69 -18.25
C LEU A 224 -3.70 -13.84 -17.56
N ILE A 225 -3.04 -13.56 -16.43
CA ILE A 225 -2.17 -14.51 -15.73
C ILE A 225 -2.84 -15.14 -14.50
N LYS A 226 -3.90 -14.53 -13.95
CA LYS A 226 -4.64 -15.07 -12.81
C LYS A 226 -6.12 -14.74 -12.88
N THR A 227 -6.97 -15.71 -12.59
CA THR A 227 -8.41 -15.48 -12.37
C THR A 227 -8.85 -16.12 -11.06
N ARG A 228 -9.53 -15.33 -10.24
CA ARG A 228 -10.22 -15.69 -9.01
C ARG A 228 -11.57 -14.99 -8.98
N GLU A 229 -12.42 -15.34 -8.02
CA GLU A 229 -13.75 -14.76 -7.87
C GLU A 229 -13.68 -13.23 -7.68
N LYS A 230 -12.83 -12.78 -6.74
CA LYS A 230 -12.70 -11.37 -6.33
C LYS A 230 -11.65 -10.57 -7.11
N CYS A 231 -10.87 -11.21 -7.98
CA CYS A 231 -9.81 -10.52 -8.71
C CYS A 231 -9.38 -11.23 -9.99
N ARG A 232 -8.90 -10.44 -10.96
CA ARG A 232 -8.19 -10.91 -12.16
C ARG A 232 -6.89 -10.14 -12.28
N VAL A 233 -5.80 -10.83 -12.63
CA VAL A 233 -4.48 -10.20 -12.79
C VAL A 233 -4.03 -10.31 -14.23
N TYR A 234 -3.70 -9.17 -14.81
CA TYR A 234 -3.20 -9.02 -16.16
C TYR A 234 -1.74 -8.57 -16.12
N LYS A 235 -0.90 -9.14 -16.97
CA LYS A 235 0.50 -8.75 -17.17
C LYS A 235 0.60 -7.88 -18.42
N LEU A 236 1.09 -6.66 -18.26
CA LEU A 236 1.49 -5.77 -19.35
C LEU A 236 3.01 -5.84 -19.52
N VAL A 237 3.47 -6.01 -20.77
CA VAL A 237 4.89 -5.94 -21.13
C VAL A 237 5.09 -4.89 -22.21
N LEU A 238 6.07 -4.00 -22.02
CA LEU A 238 6.50 -3.03 -23.03
C LEU A 238 8.01 -3.11 -23.21
N GLU A 239 8.47 -3.45 -24.41
CA GLU A 239 9.88 -3.36 -24.78
C GLU A 239 10.32 -1.88 -24.93
N PRO A 240 11.63 -1.57 -24.87
CA PRO A 240 12.12 -0.21 -25.08
C PRO A 240 11.59 0.43 -26.36
N GLY A 241 10.96 1.60 -26.24
CA GLY A 241 10.35 2.34 -27.34
C GLY A 241 8.92 1.91 -27.71
N GLU A 242 8.40 0.82 -27.14
CA GLU A 242 7.02 0.40 -27.41
C GLU A 242 6.01 1.28 -26.68
N SER A 243 4.86 1.46 -27.32
CA SER A 243 3.69 2.14 -26.76
C SER A 243 2.46 1.25 -26.79
N VAL A 244 1.56 1.47 -25.84
CA VAL A 244 0.21 0.89 -25.83
C VAL A 244 -0.80 1.96 -25.41
N THR A 245 -1.98 1.97 -26.01
CA THR A 245 -3.12 2.76 -25.53
C THR A 245 -4.07 1.86 -24.78
N VAL A 246 -4.36 2.20 -23.53
CA VAL A 246 -5.14 1.36 -22.61
C VAL A 246 -6.41 2.05 -22.16
N THR A 247 -7.44 1.22 -22.02
CA THR A 247 -8.69 1.54 -21.34
C THR A 247 -8.95 0.43 -20.34
N TYR A 248 -8.93 0.76 -19.06
CA TYR A 248 -9.29 -0.15 -17.97
C TYR A 248 -10.61 0.36 -17.37
N PRO A 249 -11.76 -0.20 -17.78
CA PRO A 249 -13.08 0.27 -17.36
C PRO A 249 -13.44 -0.24 -15.95
N PHE A 250 -12.46 -0.35 -15.06
CA PHE A 250 -12.58 -0.91 -13.71
C PHE A 250 -11.50 -0.31 -12.82
N PHE A 251 -11.71 -0.37 -11.51
CA PHE A 251 -10.68 -0.03 -10.53
C PHE A 251 -9.59 -1.09 -10.54
N SER A 252 -8.34 -0.65 -10.44
CA SER A 252 -7.20 -1.56 -10.51
C SER A 252 -6.15 -1.29 -9.46
N PHE A 253 -5.58 -2.36 -8.93
CA PHE A 253 -4.36 -2.33 -8.14
C PHE A 253 -3.21 -2.74 -9.05
N SER A 254 -2.20 -1.88 -9.18
CA SER A 254 -1.02 -2.20 -9.99
C SER A 254 0.19 -2.52 -9.13
N VAL A 255 0.98 -3.48 -9.57
CA VAL A 255 2.29 -3.82 -9.01
C VAL A 255 3.33 -3.81 -10.12
N ILE A 256 4.43 -3.09 -9.91
CA ILE A 256 5.54 -3.06 -10.85
C ILE A 256 6.44 -4.27 -10.61
N VAL A 257 6.54 -5.15 -11.60
CA VAL A 257 7.35 -6.38 -11.54
C VAL A 257 8.74 -6.15 -12.10
N GLN A 258 8.84 -5.33 -13.12
CA GLN A 258 10.11 -4.87 -13.67
C GLN A 258 10.02 -3.37 -13.93
N GLY A 259 10.89 -2.61 -13.25
CA GLY A 259 10.92 -1.15 -13.31
C GLY A 259 11.29 -0.59 -14.68
N GLY A 260 11.07 0.71 -14.87
CA GLY A 260 11.32 1.39 -16.14
C GLY A 260 10.99 2.87 -16.08
N GLN A 261 11.22 3.57 -17.20
CA GLN A 261 10.78 4.94 -17.38
C GLN A 261 9.58 4.94 -18.32
N ILE A 262 8.40 5.26 -17.81
CA ILE A 262 7.16 5.23 -18.57
C ILE A 262 6.66 6.64 -18.76
N GLU A 263 6.59 7.08 -20.02
CA GLU A 263 5.87 8.27 -20.40
C GLU A 263 4.38 7.92 -20.53
N LYS A 264 3.53 8.70 -19.87
CA LYS A 264 2.07 8.62 -19.98
C LYS A 264 1.54 9.83 -20.70
N GLU A 265 0.59 9.59 -21.59
CA GLU A 265 -0.07 10.61 -22.40
C GLU A 265 -1.60 10.41 -22.30
N LEU A 266 -2.29 11.42 -21.78
CA LEU A 266 -3.76 11.46 -21.70
C LEU A 266 -4.30 12.54 -22.64
N ALA A 267 -5.19 12.14 -23.55
CA ALA A 267 -5.88 13.08 -24.42
C ALA A 267 -6.87 13.95 -23.61
N THR A 268 -6.78 15.28 -23.75
CA THR A 268 -7.74 16.19 -23.09
C THR A 268 -8.94 16.44 -24.01
N THR A 269 -10.14 16.44 -23.45
CA THR A 269 -11.37 16.71 -24.20
C THR A 269 -11.43 18.20 -24.59
N GLY A 270 -11.42 18.51 -25.89
CA GLY A 270 -11.86 19.81 -26.42
C GLY A 270 -10.81 20.70 -27.10
N SER A 271 -9.50 20.46 -26.95
CA SER A 271 -8.45 21.35 -27.50
C SER A 271 -7.43 20.66 -28.41
N GLY A 272 -7.48 19.34 -28.56
CA GLY A 272 -6.43 18.57 -29.26
C GLY A 272 -5.09 18.53 -28.52
N SER A 273 -5.02 19.05 -27.28
CA SER A 273 -3.83 18.96 -26.43
C SER A 273 -3.83 17.67 -25.62
N SER A 274 -2.65 17.14 -25.34
CA SER A 274 -2.43 15.97 -24.49
C SER A 274 -1.65 16.36 -23.24
N LEU A 275 -2.03 15.81 -22.08
CA LEU A 275 -1.19 15.89 -20.88
C LEU A 275 -0.14 14.78 -20.96
N LYS A 276 1.16 15.15 -20.88
CA LYS A 276 2.28 14.21 -20.91
C LYS A 276 3.13 14.34 -19.66
N TRP A 277 3.52 13.21 -19.08
CA TRP A 277 4.46 13.16 -17.97
C TRP A 277 5.19 11.82 -17.97
N THR A 278 6.36 11.79 -17.32
CA THR A 278 7.19 10.59 -17.24
C THR A 278 7.36 10.18 -15.80
N GLU A 279 7.19 8.89 -15.53
CA GLU A 279 7.39 8.28 -14.23
C GLU A 279 8.59 7.33 -14.27
N ALA A 280 9.42 7.39 -13.22
CA ALA A 280 10.47 6.40 -12.98
C ALA A 280 9.96 5.39 -11.96
N LEU A 281 9.57 4.20 -12.45
CA LEU A 281 8.93 3.15 -11.67
C LEU A 281 9.97 2.09 -11.30
N LYS A 282 9.89 1.57 -10.08
CA LYS A 282 10.78 0.54 -9.52
C LYS A 282 10.01 -0.73 -9.20
N ILE A 283 10.73 -1.84 -9.16
CA ILE A 283 10.15 -3.12 -8.72
C ILE A 283 9.52 -2.98 -7.33
N GLY A 284 8.31 -3.51 -7.19
CA GLY A 284 7.53 -3.45 -5.95
C GLY A 284 6.84 -2.11 -5.70
N ASP A 285 6.93 -1.13 -6.60
CA ASP A 285 6.05 0.03 -6.56
C ASP A 285 4.60 -0.42 -6.76
N VAL A 286 3.68 0.16 -5.99
CA VAL A 286 2.25 -0.17 -6.02
C VAL A 286 1.42 1.08 -6.14
N ASP A 287 0.23 0.95 -6.74
CA ASP A 287 -0.72 2.05 -6.87
C ASP A 287 -2.15 1.53 -7.00
N TRP A 288 -3.12 2.32 -6.53
CA TRP A 288 -4.54 2.08 -6.70
C TRP A 288 -5.11 3.11 -7.67
N LYS A 289 -5.69 2.63 -8.77
CA LYS A 289 -6.08 3.44 -9.91
C LYS A 289 -7.57 3.35 -10.17
N ASP A 290 -8.19 4.51 -10.32
CA ASP A 290 -9.53 4.66 -10.88
C ASP A 290 -9.60 4.13 -12.32
N PRO A 291 -10.80 3.85 -12.86
CA PRO A 291 -10.96 3.52 -14.27
C PRO A 291 -10.30 4.56 -15.19
N ILE A 292 -9.45 4.08 -16.10
CA ILE A 292 -8.75 4.94 -17.06
C ILE A 292 -9.25 4.68 -18.48
N PHE A 293 -9.27 5.73 -19.30
CA PHE A 293 -9.73 5.67 -20.68
C PHE A 293 -8.70 6.34 -21.60
N ASN A 294 -8.34 5.66 -22.69
CA ASN A 294 -7.46 6.18 -23.74
C ASN A 294 -6.11 6.72 -23.22
N MET A 295 -5.54 6.09 -22.19
CA MET A 295 -4.21 6.44 -21.68
C MET A 295 -3.17 5.78 -22.57
N LYS A 296 -2.31 6.56 -23.23
CA LYS A 296 -1.13 6.02 -23.91
C LYS A 296 0.01 5.90 -22.91
N LYS A 297 0.63 4.72 -22.84
CA LYS A 297 1.85 4.44 -22.09
C LYS A 297 2.96 4.13 -23.09
N THR A 298 4.13 4.72 -22.91
CA THR A 298 5.32 4.47 -23.73
C THR A 298 6.50 4.15 -22.83
N ASN A 299 7.20 3.05 -23.10
CA ASN A 299 8.46 2.76 -22.42
C ASN A 299 9.59 3.57 -23.05
N VAL A 300 9.99 4.65 -22.39
CA VAL A 300 11.11 5.51 -22.81
C VAL A 300 12.44 5.08 -22.16
N GLY A 301 12.42 3.99 -21.40
CA GLY A 301 13.60 3.38 -20.77
C GLY A 301 14.43 2.52 -21.72
N LYS A 302 15.46 1.87 -21.15
CA LYS A 302 16.43 1.03 -21.88
C LYS A 302 16.20 -0.48 -21.73
N THR A 303 15.31 -0.88 -20.83
CA THR A 303 14.99 -2.29 -20.53
C THR A 303 13.50 -2.50 -20.72
N SER A 304 13.08 -3.76 -20.84
CA SER A 304 11.65 -4.08 -20.81
C SER A 304 11.01 -3.61 -19.50
N PHE A 305 9.73 -3.26 -19.59
CA PHE A 305 8.91 -2.86 -18.45
C PHE A 305 7.81 -3.89 -18.26
N VAL A 306 7.56 -4.29 -17.01
CA VAL A 306 6.51 -5.25 -16.66
C VAL A 306 5.67 -4.70 -15.51
N GLU A 307 4.38 -4.51 -15.76
CA GLU A 307 3.37 -4.08 -14.79
C GLU A 307 2.31 -5.18 -14.68
N TYR A 308 1.96 -5.56 -13.45
CA TYR A 308 0.76 -6.35 -13.20
C TYR A 308 -0.37 -5.41 -12.85
N ILE A 309 -1.49 -5.56 -13.56
CA ILE A 309 -2.72 -4.81 -13.37
C ILE A 309 -3.74 -5.78 -12.84
N SER A 310 -4.18 -5.57 -11.60
CA SER A 310 -5.16 -6.43 -10.98
C SER A 310 -6.51 -5.72 -10.95
N GLU A 311 -7.48 -6.27 -11.66
CA GLU A 311 -8.87 -5.87 -11.54
C GLU A 311 -9.44 -6.40 -10.23
N TRP A 312 -9.87 -5.50 -9.36
CA TRP A 312 -10.58 -5.81 -8.12
C TRP A 312 -12.07 -5.97 -8.41
N ARG A 313 -12.72 -7.00 -7.85
CA ARG A 313 -14.11 -7.39 -8.15
C ARG A 313 -14.92 -7.75 -6.93
#